data_AF-A0A2S2NPM5-F1
#
_entry.id   AF-A0A2S2NPM5-F1
#
_cell.length_a   1.000
_cell.length_b   1.000
_cell.length_c   1.000
_cell.angle_alpha   90.00
_cell.angle_beta   90.00
_cell.angle_gamma   90.00
#
_symmetry.space_group_name_H-M   'P 1'
#
loop_
_entity.id
_entity.type
_entity.pdbx_description
1 polymer ?
#
loop_
_entity_poly.entity_id
_entity_poly.type
_entity_poly.pdbx_seq_one_letter_code
_entity_poly.pdbx_strand_id
1 'polypeptide(L)'
;MVDLNMLENFSLLIPSKDCKSWKGHILLNVHSIYVEISCPNMPLLDNLKIKIPEFDAFNFCQFDLNENVEIIKQKTHSLPEFLKELIPVLVKVWKEDPSINLRNLSYVDEKFYSLIQ
;
A
#
# COMPACT_ATOMS: atom_id res chain seq x y z
N MET A 1 10.39 19.56 2.04
CA MET A 1 9.41 19.89 3.10
C MET A 1 8.53 18.66 3.26
N VAL A 2 8.41 18.09 4.46
CA VAL A 2 7.55 16.91 4.67
C VAL A 2 6.11 17.35 4.49
N ASP A 3 5.34 16.62 3.68
CA ASP A 3 3.91 16.89 3.51
C ASP A 3 3.20 16.53 4.82
N LEU A 4 2.79 17.55 5.59
CA LEU A 4 2.08 17.36 6.87
C LEU A 4 0.77 16.58 6.68
N ASN A 5 0.15 16.73 5.50
CA ASN A 5 -1.08 16.02 5.14
C ASN A 5 -0.85 14.50 5.03
N MET A 6 0.36 14.08 4.60
CA MET A 6 0.74 12.67 4.60
C MET A 6 0.83 12.11 6.01
N LEU A 7 1.47 12.83 6.93
CA LEU A 7 1.65 12.38 8.31
C LEU A 7 0.32 12.33 9.08
N GLU A 8 -0.59 13.27 8.82
CA GLU A 8 -1.89 13.32 9.48
C GLU A 8 -2.83 12.20 9.00
N ASN A 9 -2.88 11.93 7.69
CA ASN A 9 -3.79 10.92 7.13
C ASN A 9 -3.18 9.52 7.08
N PHE A 10 -1.85 9.40 7.06
CA PHE A 10 -1.12 8.15 6.93
C PHE A 10 0.01 8.04 7.96
N SER A 11 -0.34 8.19 9.23
CA SER A 11 0.60 8.23 10.37
C SER A 11 1.48 6.98 10.53
N LEU A 12 1.05 5.85 9.97
CA LEU A 12 1.80 4.59 9.98
C LEU A 12 2.81 4.47 8.82
N LEU A 13 2.84 5.44 7.90
CA LEU A 13 3.84 5.53 6.84
C LEU A 13 5.04 6.35 7.30
N ILE A 14 6.18 5.69 7.41
CA ILE A 14 7.42 6.31 7.84
C ILE A 14 8.17 6.82 6.60
N PRO A 15 8.43 8.13 6.48
CA PRO A 15 9.23 8.68 5.40
C PRO A 15 10.71 8.28 5.54
N SER A 16 11.37 8.12 4.41
CA SER A 16 12.83 8.10 4.28
C SER A 16 13.45 9.46 4.61
N LYS A 17 14.76 9.47 4.89
CA LYS A 17 15.51 10.69 5.26
C LYS A 17 15.40 11.82 4.23
N ASP A 18 15.32 11.47 2.95
CA ASP A 18 15.19 12.40 1.83
C ASP A 18 13.74 12.67 1.43
N CYS A 19 12.77 12.03 2.12
CA CYS A 19 11.34 12.15 1.84
C CYS A 19 10.98 11.79 0.39
N LYS A 20 11.71 10.86 -0.22
CA LYS A 20 11.44 10.33 -1.57
C LYS A 20 10.82 8.95 -1.57
N SER A 21 10.67 8.36 -0.39
CA SER A 21 10.05 7.06 -0.20
C SER A 21 9.43 6.95 1.18
N TRP A 22 8.41 6.10 1.31
CA TRP A 22 7.70 5.80 2.54
C TRP A 22 7.52 4.30 2.66
N LYS A 23 7.58 3.80 3.90
CA LYS A 23 7.28 2.40 4.20
C LYS A 23 6.42 2.31 5.44
N GLY A 24 5.53 1.35 5.48
CA GLY A 24 4.70 1.11 6.66
C GLY A 24 3.34 0.56 6.28
N HIS A 25 2.39 0.68 7.19
CA HIS A 25 1.06 0.11 7.01
C HIS A 25 0.04 1.15 6.55
N ILE A 26 -0.89 0.76 5.68
CA ILE A 26 -2.11 1.50 5.37
C ILE A 26 -3.30 0.71 5.91
N LEU A 27 -4.21 1.40 6.58
CA LEU A 27 -5.45 0.82 7.10
C LEU A 27 -6.47 0.63 5.97
N LEU A 28 -6.87 -0.61 5.73
CA LEU A 28 -7.90 -1.06 4.80
C LEU A 28 -9.14 -1.50 5.61
N ASN A 29 -9.88 -0.54 6.16
CA ASN A 29 -11.00 -0.76 7.08
C ASN A 29 -10.62 -1.60 8.32
N VAL A 30 -10.81 -2.92 8.26
CA VAL A 30 -10.57 -3.87 9.37
C VAL A 30 -9.21 -4.57 9.28
N HIS A 31 -8.51 -4.44 8.15
CA HIS A 31 -7.15 -4.96 7.97
C HIS A 31 -6.17 -3.82 7.77
N SER A 32 -4.89 -4.10 7.94
CA SER A 32 -3.83 -3.21 7.47
C SER A 32 -2.96 -3.96 6.49
N ILE A 33 -2.41 -3.26 5.50
CA ILE A 33 -1.48 -3.83 4.53
C ILE A 33 -0.16 -3.08 4.58
N TYR A 34 0.94 -3.80 4.50
CA TYR A 34 2.25 -3.19 4.38
C TYR A 34 2.45 -2.69 2.95
N VAL A 35 2.94 -1.47 2.82
CA VAL A 35 3.23 -0.84 1.52
C VAL A 35 4.61 -0.21 1.54
N GLU A 36 5.26 -0.28 0.39
CA GLU A 36 6.47 0.48 0.08
C GLU A 36 6.17 1.43 -1.07
N ILE A 37 6.41 2.73 -0.84
CA ILE A 37 6.14 3.81 -1.77
C ILE A 37 7.46 4.44 -2.14
N SER A 38 7.74 4.60 -3.42
CA SER A 38 8.84 5.41 -3.94
C SER A 38 8.29 6.51 -4.82
N CYS A 39 8.54 7.76 -4.46
CA CYS A 39 8.14 8.95 -5.21
C CYS A 39 9.35 9.91 -5.29
N PRO A 40 10.29 9.67 -6.22
CA PRO A 40 11.55 10.42 -6.26
C PRO A 40 11.40 11.86 -6.74
N ASN A 41 10.32 12.18 -7.46
CA ASN A 41 10.08 13.47 -8.11
C ASN A 41 9.04 14.33 -7.36
N MET A 42 8.86 14.10 -6.06
CA MET A 42 7.89 14.83 -5.23
C MET A 42 8.02 16.37 -5.44
N PRO A 43 6.90 17.12 -5.59
CA PRO A 43 5.50 16.72 -5.42
C PRO A 43 4.85 16.03 -6.63
N LEU A 44 5.55 15.91 -7.76
CA LEU A 44 5.02 15.23 -8.93
C LEU A 44 4.97 13.72 -8.70
N LEU A 45 3.93 13.06 -9.23
CA LEU A 45 3.76 11.60 -9.16
C LEU A 45 4.56 10.87 -10.26
N ASP A 46 5.46 11.57 -10.97
CA ASP A 46 6.33 10.98 -11.97
C ASP A 46 7.26 9.95 -11.33
N ASN A 47 7.36 8.77 -11.96
CA ASN A 47 8.10 7.63 -11.43
C ASN A 47 7.62 7.13 -10.05
N LEU A 48 6.38 7.45 -9.65
CA LEU A 48 5.75 6.85 -8.48
C LEU A 48 5.70 5.32 -8.66
N LYS A 49 6.22 4.60 -7.67
CA LYS A 49 6.15 3.15 -7.59
C LYS A 49 5.54 2.75 -6.27
N ILE A 50 4.58 1.85 -6.33
CA ILE A 50 3.95 1.22 -5.17
C ILE A 50 4.31 -0.25 -5.22
N LYS A 51 4.79 -0.77 -4.10
CA LYS A 51 5.00 -2.20 -3.91
C LYS A 51 4.23 -2.65 -2.68
N ILE A 52 3.55 -3.78 -2.82
CA ILE A 52 2.80 -4.44 -1.76
C ILE A 52 3.37 -5.86 -1.67
N PRO A 53 4.34 -6.12 -0.78
CA PRO A 53 5.01 -7.42 -0.70
C PRO A 53 4.04 -8.60 -0.51
N GLU A 54 2.93 -8.37 0.18
CA GLU A 54 1.86 -9.36 0.35
C GLU A 54 1.28 -9.80 -1.00
N PHE A 55 1.12 -8.89 -1.97
CA PHE A 55 0.57 -9.26 -3.28
C PHE A 55 1.51 -10.14 -4.08
N ASP A 56 2.82 -9.88 -3.99
CA ASP A 56 3.86 -10.73 -4.58
C ASP A 56 3.89 -12.11 -3.89
N ALA A 57 3.76 -12.15 -2.56
CA ALA A 57 3.83 -13.39 -1.79
C ALA A 57 2.62 -14.31 -1.99
N PHE A 58 1.44 -13.72 -2.17
CA PHE A 58 0.18 -14.46 -2.33
C PHE A 58 -0.19 -14.75 -3.79
N ASN A 59 0.66 -14.36 -4.76
CA ASN A 59 0.39 -14.51 -6.20
C ASN A 59 -1.01 -14.00 -6.55
N PHE A 60 -1.32 -12.74 -6.22
CA PHE A 60 -2.56 -12.09 -6.67
C PHE A 60 -2.54 -11.86 -8.19
N CYS A 61 -2.65 -12.93 -8.97
CA CYS A 61 -2.52 -12.91 -10.43
C CYS A 61 -3.67 -12.16 -11.13
N GLN A 62 -4.78 -11.89 -10.42
CA GLN A 62 -5.94 -11.18 -10.97
C GLN A 62 -5.86 -9.66 -10.79
N PHE A 63 -4.93 -9.16 -9.98
CA PHE A 63 -4.82 -7.74 -9.71
C PHE A 63 -3.51 -7.15 -10.24
N ASP A 64 -3.62 -6.37 -11.31
CA ASP A 64 -2.49 -5.58 -11.81
C ASP A 64 -2.38 -4.27 -11.00
N LEU A 65 -1.51 -4.29 -9.99
CA LEU A 65 -1.22 -3.10 -9.18
C LEU A 65 -0.65 -1.96 -10.03
N ASN A 66 0.18 -2.25 -11.03
CA ASN A 66 0.82 -1.22 -11.84
C ASN A 66 -0.20 -0.50 -12.72
N GLU A 67 -1.14 -1.25 -13.33
CA GLU A 67 -2.22 -0.65 -14.12
C GLU A 67 -3.09 0.27 -13.25
N ASN A 68 -3.48 -0.18 -12.05
CA ASN A 68 -4.29 0.62 -11.13
C ASN A 68 -3.55 1.87 -10.66
N VAL A 69 -2.24 1.76 -10.39
CA VAL A 69 -1.39 2.92 -10.05
C VAL A 69 -1.42 3.94 -11.18
N GLU A 70 -1.25 3.54 -12.44
CA GLU A 70 -1.30 4.47 -13.58
C GLU A 70 -2.68 5.12 -13.75
N ILE A 71 -3.77 4.36 -13.58
CA ILE A 71 -5.14 4.89 -13.66
C ILE A 71 -5.39 5.95 -12.58
N ILE A 72 -4.96 5.71 -11.33
CA ILE A 72 -5.16 6.65 -10.22
C ILE A 72 -4.28 7.89 -10.40
N LYS A 73 -3.04 7.73 -10.87
CA LYS A 73 -2.13 8.86 -11.16
C LYS A 73 -2.72 9.83 -12.17
N GLN A 74 -3.48 9.35 -13.16
CA GLN A 74 -4.15 10.24 -14.13
C GLN A 74 -5.25 11.11 -13.52
N LYS A 75 -5.78 10.72 -12.35
CA LYS A 75 -6.91 11.38 -11.68
C LYS A 75 -6.51 12.20 -10.45
N THR A 76 -5.27 12.06 -9.99
CA THR A 76 -4.78 12.64 -8.73
C THR A 76 -3.56 13.51 -9.00
N HIS A 77 -3.33 14.52 -8.15
CA HIS A 77 -2.26 15.50 -8.38
C HIS A 77 -1.26 15.55 -7.23
N SER A 78 -1.48 14.75 -6.18
CA SER A 78 -0.64 14.67 -5.01
C SER A 78 -0.61 13.26 -4.42
N LEU A 79 0.44 12.95 -3.64
CA LEU A 79 0.58 11.64 -3.00
C LEU A 79 -0.54 11.33 -1.99
N PRO A 80 -0.99 12.28 -1.14
CA PRO A 80 -2.14 12.03 -0.26
C PRO A 80 -3.42 11.69 -1.01
N GLU A 81 -3.74 12.42 -2.09
CA GLU A 81 -4.92 12.15 -2.93
C GLU A 81 -4.80 10.78 -3.61
N PHE A 82 -3.64 10.48 -4.18
CA PHE A 82 -3.35 9.18 -4.76
C PHE A 82 -3.63 8.04 -3.77
N LEU A 83 -3.15 8.15 -2.54
CA LEU A 83 -3.34 7.11 -1.52
C LEU A 83 -4.80 6.99 -1.07
N LYS A 84 -5.55 8.09 -1.00
CA LYS A 84 -6.99 8.07 -0.71
C LYS A 84 -7.77 7.30 -1.78
N GLU A 85 -7.40 7.45 -3.05
CA GLU A 85 -8.00 6.70 -4.16
C GLU A 85 -7.50 5.25 -4.26
N LEU A 86 -6.27 4.96 -3.81
CA LEU A 86 -5.73 3.61 -3.81
C LEU A 86 -6.39 2.70 -2.76
N ILE A 87 -6.70 3.23 -1.56
CA ILE A 87 -7.34 2.48 -0.47
C ILE A 87 -8.60 1.71 -0.93
N PRO A 88 -9.62 2.32 -1.56
CA PRO A 88 -10.83 1.60 -1.95
C PRO A 88 -10.55 0.50 -2.99
N VAL A 89 -9.56 0.69 -3.87
CA VAL A 89 -9.12 -0.34 -4.82
C VAL A 89 -8.53 -1.53 -4.06
N LEU A 90 -7.61 -1.29 -3.12
CA LEU A 90 -7.03 -2.35 -2.30
C LEU A 90 -8.06 -3.06 -1.43
N VAL A 91 -9.01 -2.32 -0.84
CA VAL A 91 -10.13 -2.90 -0.08
C VAL A 91 -10.97 -3.83 -0.95
N LYS A 92 -11.24 -3.44 -2.21
CA LYS A 92 -12.01 -4.26 -3.14
C LYS A 92 -11.27 -5.56 -3.47
N VAL A 93 -9.99 -5.47 -3.85
CA VAL A 93 -9.13 -6.62 -4.16
C VAL A 93 -9.06 -7.58 -2.99
N TRP A 94 -8.88 -7.05 -1.78
CA TRP A 94 -8.80 -7.87 -0.57
C TRP A 94 -10.12 -8.58 -0.23
N LYS A 95 -11.27 -7.98 -0.55
CA LYS A 95 -12.59 -8.57 -0.33
C LYS A 95 -12.98 -9.58 -1.42
N GLU A 96 -12.59 -9.33 -2.66
CA GLU A 96 -12.97 -10.13 -3.83
C GLU A 96 -12.13 -11.40 -4.00
N ASP A 97 -11.07 -11.60 -3.21
CA ASP A 97 -10.32 -12.85 -3.17
C ASP A 97 -10.64 -13.72 -1.92
N PRO A 98 -11.75 -14.49 -1.95
CA PRO A 98 -12.12 -15.38 -0.84
C PRO A 98 -11.16 -16.58 -0.70
N SER A 99 -10.40 -16.93 -1.74
CA SER A 99 -9.47 -18.07 -1.72
C SER A 99 -8.23 -17.79 -0.86
N ILE A 100 -7.81 -16.53 -0.80
CA ILE A 100 -6.69 -16.05 0.01
C ILE A 100 -7.11 -15.76 1.46
N ASN A 101 -8.32 -15.23 1.69
CA ASN A 101 -8.83 -14.99 3.05
C ASN A 101 -8.92 -16.28 3.90
N LEU A 102 -9.25 -17.43 3.28
CA LEU A 102 -9.29 -18.72 3.97
C LEU A 102 -7.90 -19.30 4.30
N ARG A 103 -6.87 -19.01 3.49
CA ARG A 103 -5.49 -19.46 3.75
C ARG A 103 -4.70 -18.49 4.64
N ASN A 104 -5.01 -17.20 4.62
CA ASN A 104 -4.30 -16.18 5.40
C ASN A 104 -4.70 -16.17 6.88
N LEU A 105 -5.94 -16.53 7.22
CA LEU A 105 -6.32 -16.71 8.63
C LEU A 105 -5.50 -17.80 9.31
N SER A 106 -5.12 -18.88 8.61
CA SER A 106 -4.28 -19.93 9.19
C SER A 106 -2.78 -19.63 9.09
N TYR A 107 -2.33 -18.84 8.10
CA TYR A 107 -0.91 -18.59 7.85
C TYR A 107 -0.34 -17.38 8.61
N VAL A 108 -1.15 -16.34 8.85
CA VAL A 108 -0.73 -15.12 9.55
C VAL A 108 -0.49 -15.40 11.04
N ASP A 109 -1.27 -16.31 11.65
CA ASP A 109 -1.05 -16.72 13.05
C ASP A 109 0.22 -17.57 13.25
N GLU A 110 0.64 -18.39 12.29
CA GLU A 110 1.82 -19.25 12.52
C GLU A 110 3.15 -18.55 12.23
N LYS A 111 3.22 -17.70 11.20
CA LYS A 111 4.50 -17.08 10.76
C LYS A 111 4.83 -15.74 11.42
N PHE A 112 3.85 -14.93 11.81
CA PHE A 112 4.17 -13.67 12.50
C PHE A 112 4.58 -13.90 13.95
N TYR A 113 4.00 -14.88 14.64
CA TYR A 113 4.42 -15.22 16.01
C TYR A 113 5.78 -15.91 16.09
N SER A 114 6.21 -16.61 15.02
CA SER A 114 7.53 -17.24 14.98
C SER A 114 8.68 -16.30 14.57
N LEU A 115 8.38 -15.05 14.19
CA LEU A 115 9.38 -13.99 13.99
C LEU A 115 9.65 -13.16 15.25
N ILE A 116 8.94 -13.41 16.36
CA ILE A 116 9.07 -12.70 17.66
C ILE A 116 9.68 -13.61 18.76
N GLN A 117 10.31 -14.73 18.41
CA GLN A 117 11.20 -15.49 19.32
C GLN A 117 12.66 -15.33 18.89
#